data_AF-A0A2K2CRY6-F1
#
_entry.id   AF-A0A2K2CRY6-F1
#
_cell.length_a   1.000
_cell.length_b   1.000
_cell.length_c   1.000
_cell.angle_alpha   90.00
_cell.angle_beta   90.00
_cell.angle_gamma   90.00
#
_symmetry.space_group_name_H-M   'P 1'
#
loop_
_entity.id
_entity.type
_entity.pdbx_description
1 polymer ?
#
loop_
_entity_poly.entity_id
_entity_poly.type
_entity_poly.pdbx_seq_one_letter_code
_entity_poly.pdbx_strand_id
1 'polypeptide(L)'
;MSTIKIANFATGQCLHLEKPIKNLKGDHFSLYSFGFHPVTKQYKVAHFLGDSIEGHSQNNDKFSIIQVYTLGDESWKDIRTPEALSLKCVRNSGVVNLDGTIYWLTEDIIASWKYAIMSFDLGDESFKRIQLPATLEDCAHDGPPIYWIREIDRKICLVTIQSSHYLTRRLHGNLLIWTLDDKMGQRWSQKYNIQYSPSPDYILGPNLVHRDKIMLQHRDCKLYSYELLGDDSETKMCKVTKLLDFRPHKPENMKSYICVKSLVSLDEYKKAGIVRIPRQREGWKLKRWEAWEHKLRNKEEMWNNIYELEHGRMEFSQTMALRLKLLLPRIPDEVTRQQTSLKISQIIPYFPDQARSLRRLNCVDQKRDFDDLDARMDKYKDICEAISQTMDIIFSTLQSCIQVQMGTSCSNAGIISQNHGDNEDMET
;
A
#
# COMPACT_ATOMS: atom_id res chain seq x y z
N MET A 1 23.64 12.50 27.12
CA MET A 1 23.05 11.25 26.59
C MET A 1 22.70 11.47 25.12
N SER A 2 23.13 10.59 24.21
CA SER A 2 22.72 10.66 22.81
C SER A 2 21.39 9.91 22.62
N THR A 3 20.48 10.48 21.83
CA THR A 3 19.11 9.95 21.63
C THR A 3 18.83 9.69 20.16
N ILE A 4 17.94 8.74 19.86
CA ILE A 4 17.34 8.55 18.55
C ILE A 4 16.14 9.50 18.43
N LYS A 5 16.10 10.30 17.37
CA LYS A 5 14.99 11.24 17.12
C LYS A 5 14.04 10.64 16.08
N ILE A 6 12.80 10.40 16.46
CA ILE A 6 11.75 9.90 15.56
C ILE A 6 10.79 11.05 15.30
N ALA A 7 10.58 11.40 14.04
CA ALA A 7 9.72 12.52 13.66
C ALA A 7 8.59 12.05 12.75
N ASN A 8 7.37 12.47 13.08
CA ASN A 8 6.23 12.35 12.18
C ASN A 8 6.14 13.65 11.38
N PHE A 9 6.49 13.57 10.09
CA PHE A 9 6.47 14.74 9.21
C PHE A 9 5.07 15.24 8.88
N ALA A 10 4.06 14.38 9.02
CA ALA A 10 2.68 14.71 8.73
C ALA A 10 2.05 15.53 9.87
N THR A 11 2.29 15.14 11.12
CA THR A 11 1.79 15.85 12.30
C THR A 11 2.77 16.90 12.83
N GLY A 12 4.02 16.87 12.39
CA GLY A 12 5.11 17.70 12.94
C GLY A 12 5.60 17.26 14.31
N GLN A 13 5.08 16.15 14.85
CA GLN A 13 5.45 15.61 16.15
C GLN A 13 6.83 14.97 16.12
N CYS A 14 7.47 14.96 17.28
CA CYS A 14 8.78 14.36 17.44
C CYS A 14 8.90 13.69 18.80
N LEU A 15 9.48 12.50 18.78
CA LEU A 15 9.85 11.71 19.95
C LEU A 15 11.37 11.58 20.01
N HIS A 16 11.89 11.55 21.23
CA HIS A 16 13.30 11.28 21.51
C HIS A 16 13.39 9.99 22.30
N LEU A 17 13.96 8.95 21.71
CA LEU A 17 14.18 7.65 22.32
C LEU A 17 15.62 7.58 22.85
N GLU A 18 15.80 7.11 24.08
CA GLU A 18 17.13 6.80 24.59
C GLU A 18 17.77 5.68 23.79
N LYS A 19 19.03 5.87 23.41
CA LYS A 19 19.82 4.78 22.81
C LYS A 19 20.01 3.67 23.84
N PRO A 20 20.13 2.42 23.42
CA PRO A 20 20.45 1.33 24.34
C PRO A 20 21.79 1.64 25.00
N ILE A 21 21.83 1.67 26.34
CA ILE A 21 23.04 2.01 27.09
C ILE A 21 24.04 0.86 26.94
N LYS A 22 25.15 1.14 26.26
CA LYS A 22 26.53 0.70 26.55
C LYS A 22 27.43 1.62 25.72
N ASN A 23 28.47 2.20 26.34
CA ASN A 23 29.48 3.02 25.67
C ASN A 23 30.31 2.17 24.70
N LEU A 24 29.71 1.70 23.62
CA LEU A 24 30.35 0.87 22.62
C LEU A 24 31.04 1.77 21.62
N LYS A 25 32.38 1.76 21.66
CA LYS A 25 33.20 2.23 20.55
C LYS A 25 32.69 1.53 19.28
N GLY A 26 32.03 2.25 18.38
CA GLY A 26 31.48 1.68 17.14
C GLY A 26 29.99 1.95 16.87
N ASP A 27 29.24 2.58 17.77
CA ASP A 27 27.85 3.00 17.51
C ASP A 27 27.76 3.90 16.26
N HIS A 28 27.01 3.45 15.25
CA HIS A 28 26.90 4.10 13.96
C HIS A 28 25.45 4.07 13.48
N PHE A 29 24.98 5.16 12.85
CA PHE A 29 23.56 5.30 12.45
C PHE A 29 23.10 4.20 11.48
N SER A 30 24.01 3.63 10.68
CA SER A 30 23.71 2.52 9.75
C SER A 30 23.35 1.20 10.46
N LEU A 31 23.59 1.11 11.78
CA LEU A 31 23.27 -0.04 12.60
C LEU A 31 21.86 0.07 13.20
N TYR A 32 21.06 1.06 12.79
CA TYR A 32 19.69 1.20 13.23
C TYR A 32 18.73 0.98 12.07
N SER A 33 17.61 0.34 12.38
CA SER A 33 16.48 0.15 11.49
C SER A 33 15.19 0.59 12.18
N PHE A 34 14.27 1.19 11.44
CA PHE A 34 12.98 1.65 11.97
C PHE A 34 11.88 1.19 11.01
N GLY A 35 10.79 0.66 11.55
CA GLY A 35 9.69 0.17 10.71
C GLY A 35 8.39 0.01 11.46
N PHE A 36 7.33 -0.20 10.69
CA PHE A 36 5.99 -0.47 11.18
C PHE A 36 5.64 -1.92 10.90
N HIS A 37 5.15 -2.62 11.93
CA HIS A 37 4.67 -3.98 11.81
C HIS A 37 3.15 -3.97 11.57
N PRO A 38 2.66 -4.32 10.37
CA PRO A 38 1.26 -4.14 9.99
C PRO A 38 0.28 -5.08 10.71
N VAL A 39 0.74 -6.24 11.19
CA VAL A 39 -0.07 -7.17 12.00
C VAL A 39 -0.21 -6.67 13.43
N THR A 40 0.90 -6.45 14.16
CA THR A 40 0.86 -5.99 15.56
C THR A 40 0.50 -4.52 15.71
N LYS A 41 0.47 -3.76 14.60
CA LYS A 41 0.18 -2.31 14.57
C LYS A 41 1.16 -1.45 15.36
N GLN A 42 2.40 -1.91 15.52
CA GLN A 42 3.42 -1.23 16.33
C GLN A 42 4.57 -0.72 15.48
N TYR A 43 5.19 0.36 15.91
CA TYR A 43 6.50 0.78 15.41
C TYR A 43 7.60 0.16 16.25
N LYS A 44 8.67 -0.27 15.59
CA LYS A 44 9.84 -0.87 16.24
C LYS A 44 11.12 -0.24 15.70
N VAL A 45 12.07 -0.03 16.60
CA VAL A 45 13.45 0.34 16.29
C VAL A 45 14.31 -0.89 16.59
N ALA A 46 15.14 -1.29 15.64
CA ALA A 46 16.15 -2.32 15.85
C ALA A 46 17.54 -1.72 15.81
N HIS A 47 18.45 -2.24 16.62
CA HIS A 47 19.85 -1.85 16.71
C HIS A 47 20.74 -3.11 16.66
N PHE A 48 21.66 -3.13 15.70
CA PHE A 48 22.61 -4.24 15.53
C PHE A 48 23.81 -4.03 16.47
N LEU A 49 23.89 -4.83 17.55
CA LEU A 49 24.83 -4.61 18.63
C LEU A 49 26.18 -5.28 18.34
N GLY A 50 27.20 -4.49 18.03
CA GLY A 50 28.55 -5.04 17.81
C GLY A 50 29.17 -5.64 19.07
N ASP A 51 29.83 -6.78 18.91
CA ASP A 51 30.56 -7.44 19.99
C ASP A 51 31.83 -6.63 20.32
N SER A 52 31.88 -5.96 21.47
CA SER A 52 33.11 -5.30 21.95
C SER A 52 33.98 -6.30 22.69
N ILE A 53 35.03 -6.82 22.04
CA ILE A 53 36.06 -7.58 22.75
C ILE A 53 37.16 -6.59 23.14
N GLU A 54 37.37 -6.37 24.44
CA GLU A 54 38.47 -5.56 24.94
C GLU A 54 39.82 -6.12 24.45
N GLY A 55 40.65 -5.27 23.85
CA GLY A 55 42.05 -5.57 23.53
C GLY A 55 42.39 -5.87 22.07
N HIS A 56 41.43 -6.14 21.18
CA HIS A 56 41.70 -6.38 19.76
C HIS A 56 40.84 -5.51 18.84
N SER A 57 41.43 -4.44 18.32
CA SER A 57 40.77 -3.47 17.43
C SER A 57 40.38 -4.02 16.05
N GLN A 58 40.65 -5.29 15.75
CA GLN A 58 40.41 -5.90 14.44
C GLN A 58 39.33 -7.00 14.41
N ASN A 59 38.78 -7.43 15.56
CA ASN A 59 37.71 -8.45 15.63
C ASN A 59 36.30 -7.88 15.92
N ASN A 60 36.13 -6.55 15.91
CA ASN A 60 34.88 -5.84 16.22
C ASN A 60 33.84 -5.82 15.08
N ASP A 61 33.94 -6.73 14.11
CA ASP A 61 33.10 -6.72 12.91
C ASP A 61 31.96 -7.73 12.96
N LYS A 62 31.70 -8.36 14.10
CA LYS A 62 30.59 -9.30 14.27
C LYS A 62 29.59 -8.83 15.32
N PHE A 63 28.35 -9.31 15.19
CA PHE A 63 27.30 -9.14 16.16
C PHE A 63 26.56 -10.46 16.39
N SER A 64 26.15 -10.68 17.63
CA SER A 64 25.32 -11.82 18.03
C SER A 64 23.97 -11.41 18.62
N ILE A 65 23.73 -10.10 18.78
CA ILE A 65 22.57 -9.53 19.44
C ILE A 65 21.98 -8.41 18.56
N ILE A 66 20.67 -8.45 18.37
CA ILE A 66 19.87 -7.35 17.85
C ILE A 66 18.99 -6.85 18.99
N GLN A 67 19.11 -5.56 19.32
CA GLN A 67 18.27 -4.94 20.33
C GLN A 67 17.05 -4.33 19.66
N VAL A 68 15.85 -4.66 20.13
CA VAL A 68 14.59 -4.18 19.57
C VAL A 68 13.85 -3.38 20.62
N TYR A 69 13.42 -2.18 20.24
CA TYR A 69 12.57 -1.33 21.05
C TYR A 69 11.25 -1.11 20.33
N THR A 70 10.15 -1.53 20.94
CA THR A 70 8.81 -1.17 20.47
C THR A 70 8.47 0.21 21.00
N LEU A 71 7.99 1.11 20.13
CA LEU A 71 7.54 2.41 20.59
C LEU A 71 6.43 2.23 21.63
N GLY A 72 6.56 2.91 22.76
CA GLY A 72 5.64 2.81 23.90
C GLY A 72 6.04 1.81 24.99
N ASP A 73 7.06 0.99 24.75
CA ASP A 73 7.63 0.08 25.76
C ASP A 73 8.66 0.78 26.66
N GLU A 74 8.95 0.21 27.82
CA GLU A 74 9.84 0.84 28.81
C GLU A 74 11.33 0.59 28.56
N SER A 75 11.69 -0.46 27.80
CA SER A 75 13.08 -0.89 27.64
C SER A 75 13.34 -1.57 26.29
N TRP A 76 14.62 -1.65 25.93
CA TRP A 76 15.10 -2.41 24.78
C TRP A 76 15.12 -3.91 25.11
N LYS A 77 14.64 -4.74 24.19
CA LYS A 77 14.70 -6.21 24.27
C LYS A 77 15.90 -6.73 23.47
N ASP A 78 16.74 -7.54 24.08
CA ASP A 78 17.85 -8.20 23.41
C ASP A 78 17.38 -9.50 22.74
N ILE A 79 17.65 -9.65 21.45
CA ILE A 79 17.30 -10.83 20.65
C ILE A 79 18.59 -11.41 20.08
N ARG A 80 18.85 -12.69 20.39
CA ARG A 80 20.04 -13.39 19.92
C ARG A 80 19.86 -13.85 18.48
N THR A 81 20.87 -13.62 17.66
CA THR A 81 20.93 -14.17 16.31
C THR A 81 21.27 -15.67 16.35
N PRO A 82 20.91 -16.44 15.31
CA PRO A 82 21.23 -17.87 15.24
C PRO A 82 22.74 -18.15 15.26
N GLU A 83 23.54 -17.19 14.79
CA GLU A 83 25.01 -17.25 14.75
C GLU A 83 25.61 -15.84 14.84
N ALA A 84 26.93 -15.72 14.96
CA ALA A 84 27.62 -14.44 14.90
C ALA A 84 27.73 -13.93 13.45
N LEU A 85 27.10 -12.80 13.16
CA LEU A 85 26.94 -12.23 11.82
C LEU A 85 27.82 -11.00 11.61
N SER A 86 28.13 -10.65 10.35
CA SER A 86 29.03 -9.55 9.99
C SER A 86 28.36 -8.17 10.07
N LEU A 87 28.83 -7.30 10.98
CA LEU A 87 28.47 -5.87 11.05
C LEU A 87 28.92 -5.10 9.80
N LYS A 88 30.00 -5.55 9.14
CA LYS A 88 30.49 -4.94 7.90
C LYS A 88 29.43 -5.03 6.80
N CYS A 89 28.77 -6.17 6.66
CA CYS A 89 27.68 -6.33 5.69
C CYS A 89 26.52 -5.38 5.99
N VAL A 90 26.10 -5.26 7.25
CA VAL A 90 25.05 -4.32 7.69
C VAL A 90 25.44 -2.87 7.32
N ARG A 91 26.66 -2.46 7.66
CA ARG A 91 27.16 -1.09 7.43
C ARG A 91 27.29 -0.74 5.96
N ASN A 92 27.82 -1.66 5.15
CA ASN A 92 28.19 -1.38 3.75
C ASN A 92 27.03 -1.58 2.79
N SER A 93 26.17 -2.57 3.05
CA SER A 93 25.08 -2.96 2.15
C SER A 93 23.75 -2.31 2.51
N GLY A 94 23.58 -1.92 3.78
CA GLY A 94 22.38 -1.31 4.32
C GLY A 94 21.37 -2.34 4.82
N VAL A 95 20.31 -1.81 5.44
CA VAL A 95 19.24 -2.58 6.06
C VAL A 95 17.90 -2.06 5.56
N VAL A 96 16.98 -2.97 5.28
CA VAL A 96 15.61 -2.64 4.87
C VAL A 96 14.64 -3.22 5.90
N ASN A 97 13.64 -2.43 6.28
CA ASN A 97 12.50 -2.92 7.05
C ASN A 97 11.26 -2.87 6.15
N LEU A 98 10.72 -4.02 5.81
CA LEU A 98 9.52 -4.16 5.00
C LEU A 98 8.47 -4.92 5.79
N ASP A 99 7.36 -4.24 6.09
CA ASP A 99 6.20 -4.81 6.77
C ASP A 99 6.53 -5.52 8.10
N GLY A 100 7.49 -5.00 8.87
CA GLY A 100 7.88 -5.58 10.16
C GLY A 100 8.93 -6.68 10.06
N THR A 101 9.41 -7.03 8.86
CA THR A 101 10.56 -7.90 8.68
C THR A 101 11.79 -7.08 8.27
N ILE A 102 12.92 -7.29 8.94
CA ILE A 102 14.19 -6.64 8.67
C ILE A 102 15.03 -7.54 7.76
N TYR A 103 15.64 -6.95 6.73
CA TYR A 103 16.50 -7.64 5.75
C TYR A 103 17.87 -6.96 5.67
N TRP A 104 18.94 -7.76 5.73
CA TRP A 104 20.33 -7.31 5.57
C TRP A 104 21.17 -8.43 4.93
N LEU A 105 22.35 -8.08 4.39
CA LEU A 105 23.28 -9.08 3.87
C LEU A 105 24.11 -9.69 4.99
N THR A 106 24.45 -10.97 4.83
CA THR A 106 25.46 -11.67 5.62
C THR A 106 26.42 -12.40 4.70
N GLU A 107 27.61 -12.69 5.21
CA GLU A 107 28.52 -13.68 4.62
C GLU A 107 27.96 -15.08 4.90
N ASP A 108 27.99 -15.96 3.89
CA ASP A 108 27.67 -17.38 4.05
C ASP A 108 28.97 -18.17 3.85
N ILE A 109 29.54 -18.68 4.94
CA ILE A 109 30.81 -19.40 4.93
C ILE A 109 30.57 -20.91 4.71
N ILE A 110 29.32 -21.37 4.90
CA ILE A 110 28.97 -22.80 4.93
C ILE A 110 28.44 -23.26 3.57
N ALA A 111 27.63 -22.43 2.90
CA ALA A 111 27.28 -22.65 1.51
C ALA A 111 28.35 -22.04 0.59
N SER A 112 28.57 -22.59 -0.59
CA SER A 112 29.51 -22.07 -1.61
C SER A 112 29.16 -20.67 -2.15
N TRP A 113 28.21 -19.97 -1.53
CA TRP A 113 27.73 -18.64 -1.90
C TRP A 113 28.42 -17.57 -1.05
N LYS A 114 29.07 -16.60 -1.69
CA LYS A 114 29.85 -15.58 -0.96
C LYS A 114 29.01 -14.71 -0.01
N TYR A 115 27.70 -14.57 -0.27
CA TYR A 115 26.78 -13.77 0.53
C TYR A 115 25.38 -14.42 0.55
N ALA A 116 24.58 -14.08 1.55
CA ALA A 116 23.17 -14.41 1.65
C ALA A 116 22.38 -13.24 2.25
N ILE A 117 21.07 -13.23 2.09
CA ILE A 117 20.18 -12.28 2.78
C ILE A 117 19.67 -12.94 4.06
N MET A 118 19.87 -12.27 5.19
CA MET A 118 19.18 -12.59 6.43
C MET A 118 17.87 -11.82 6.49
N SER A 119 16.79 -12.50 6.83
CA SER A 119 15.53 -11.89 7.23
C SER A 119 15.24 -12.16 8.69
N PHE A 120 14.81 -11.15 9.42
CA PHE A 120 14.37 -11.24 10.81
C PHE A 120 12.98 -10.65 10.96
N ASP A 121 12.00 -11.47 11.31
CA ASP A 121 10.63 -11.02 11.51
C ASP A 121 10.44 -10.52 12.95
N LEU A 122 10.02 -9.27 13.09
CA LEU A 122 9.88 -8.63 14.41
C LEU A 122 8.63 -9.08 15.18
N GLY A 123 7.72 -9.83 14.54
CA GLY A 123 6.49 -10.33 15.14
C GLY A 123 6.70 -11.68 15.81
N ASP A 124 7.21 -12.65 15.05
CA ASP A 124 7.47 -14.02 15.54
C ASP A 124 8.90 -14.22 16.06
N GLU A 125 9.76 -13.21 15.91
CA GLU A 125 11.18 -13.23 16.29
C GLU A 125 11.99 -14.33 15.60
N SER A 126 11.56 -14.72 14.39
CA SER A 126 12.21 -15.77 13.59
C SER A 126 13.22 -15.23 12.60
N PHE A 127 14.24 -16.05 12.33
CA PHE A 127 15.28 -15.77 11.35
C PHE A 127 15.17 -16.73 10.18
N LYS A 128 15.37 -16.23 8.96
CA LYS A 128 15.47 -17.05 7.75
C LYS A 128 16.62 -16.55 6.89
N ARG A 129 17.24 -17.49 6.17
CA ARG A 129 18.23 -17.21 5.13
C ARG A 129 17.56 -17.28 3.77
N ILE A 130 17.88 -16.31 2.93
CA ILE A 130 17.42 -16.22 1.56
C ILE A 130 18.65 -16.17 0.66
N GLN A 131 18.69 -17.07 -0.30
CA GLN A 131 19.77 -17.21 -1.27
C GLN A 131 19.73 -16.06 -2.26
N LEU A 132 20.91 -15.65 -2.73
CA LEU A 132 21.02 -14.67 -3.81
C LEU A 132 20.67 -15.33 -5.16
N PRO A 133 20.37 -14.54 -6.21
CA PRO A 133 20.18 -15.07 -7.55
C PRO A 133 21.39 -15.89 -8.03
N ALA A 134 21.18 -17.14 -8.49
CA ALA A 134 22.24 -18.06 -8.94
C ALA A 134 23.08 -17.52 -10.10
N THR A 135 22.50 -16.65 -10.95
CA THR A 135 23.18 -16.00 -12.07
C THR A 135 24.32 -15.05 -11.66
N LEU A 136 24.45 -14.74 -10.37
CA LEU A 136 25.50 -13.87 -9.83
C LEU A 136 26.78 -14.62 -9.46
N GLU A 137 26.81 -15.94 -9.63
CA GLU A 137 27.95 -16.81 -9.26
C GLU A 137 29.10 -16.77 -10.29
N ASP A 138 28.85 -16.38 -11.54
CA ASP A 138 29.78 -16.55 -12.68
C ASP A 138 30.65 -15.32 -13.04
N CYS A 139 30.58 -14.20 -12.32
CA CYS A 139 31.32 -12.98 -12.66
C CYS A 139 32.80 -13.03 -12.21
N ALA A 140 33.59 -13.96 -12.74
CA ALA A 140 34.96 -14.25 -12.31
C ALA A 140 36.04 -13.26 -12.82
N HIS A 141 35.71 -12.30 -13.68
CA HIS A 141 36.75 -11.63 -14.48
C HIS A 141 37.18 -10.24 -13.97
N ASP A 142 36.34 -9.45 -13.28
CA ASP A 142 36.64 -8.00 -13.09
C ASP A 142 36.57 -7.40 -11.66
N GLY A 143 36.24 -8.17 -10.62
CA GLY A 143 36.30 -7.73 -9.22
C GLY A 143 35.20 -8.37 -8.39
N PRO A 144 35.30 -8.41 -7.04
CA PRO A 144 34.18 -8.85 -6.23
C PRO A 144 33.00 -7.88 -6.43
N PRO A 145 31.79 -8.38 -6.76
CA PRO A 145 30.60 -7.54 -6.87
C PRO A 145 30.27 -6.90 -5.52
N ILE A 146 29.78 -5.66 -5.56
CA ILE A 146 29.28 -4.94 -4.39
C ILE A 146 27.78 -5.08 -4.37
N TYR A 147 27.24 -5.49 -3.22
CA TYR A 147 25.82 -5.73 -3.03
C TYR A 147 25.20 -4.74 -2.04
N TRP A 148 24.00 -4.29 -2.37
CA TRP A 148 23.14 -3.49 -1.49
C TRP A 148 21.73 -4.05 -1.44
N ILE A 149 21.07 -3.94 -0.29
CA ILE A 149 19.64 -4.26 -0.17
C ILE A 149 18.84 -2.97 -0.13
N ARG A 150 17.76 -2.91 -0.92
CA ARG A 150 16.86 -1.76 -1.02
C ARG A 150 15.41 -2.20 -1.07
N GLU A 151 14.52 -1.33 -0.61
CA GLU A 151 13.09 -1.45 -0.87
C GLU A 151 12.77 -0.71 -2.17
N ILE A 152 12.15 -1.40 -3.14
CA ILE A 152 11.63 -0.80 -4.37
C ILE A 152 10.21 -1.31 -4.57
N ASP A 153 9.25 -0.40 -4.68
CA ASP A 153 7.83 -0.73 -4.87
C ASP A 153 7.30 -1.78 -3.86
N ARG A 154 7.67 -1.62 -2.58
CA ARG A 154 7.34 -2.56 -1.49
C ARG A 154 7.84 -4.00 -1.68
N LYS A 155 8.82 -4.19 -2.55
CA LYS A 155 9.54 -5.46 -2.69
C LYS A 155 10.98 -5.30 -2.23
N ILE A 156 11.56 -6.40 -1.77
CA ILE A 156 12.99 -6.45 -1.46
C ILE A 156 13.75 -6.59 -2.76
N CYS A 157 14.68 -5.68 -2.97
CA CYS A 157 15.55 -5.69 -4.14
C CYS A 157 17.02 -5.76 -3.71
N LEU A 158 17.77 -6.59 -4.44
CA LEU A 158 19.20 -6.67 -4.38
C LEU A 158 19.77 -5.84 -5.53
N VAL A 159 20.59 -4.86 -5.20
CA VAL A 159 21.30 -4.04 -6.16
C VAL A 159 22.76 -4.49 -6.19
N THR A 160 23.28 -4.76 -7.38
CA THR A 160 24.67 -5.20 -7.57
C THR A 160 25.35 -4.43 -8.68
N ILE A 161 26.63 -4.16 -8.49
CA ILE A 161 27.52 -3.56 -9.49
C ILE A 161 28.92 -4.13 -9.32
N GLN A 162 29.68 -4.19 -10.41
CA GLN A 162 31.04 -4.69 -10.38
C GLN A 162 32.00 -3.62 -9.86
N SER A 163 32.87 -4.01 -8.92
CA SER A 163 34.01 -3.19 -8.50
C SER A 163 35.20 -3.48 -9.41
N SER A 164 36.11 -2.53 -9.60
CA SER A 164 37.44 -2.83 -10.15
C SER A 164 38.31 -3.55 -9.11
N HIS A 165 39.05 -4.58 -9.52
CA HIS A 165 40.07 -5.27 -8.69
C HIS A 165 41.18 -4.33 -8.17
N TYR A 166 41.56 -3.30 -8.94
CA TYR A 166 42.70 -2.44 -8.62
C TYR A 166 42.32 -1.21 -7.79
N LEU A 167 41.04 -0.82 -7.80
CA LEU A 167 40.52 0.33 -7.08
C LEU A 167 39.13 -0.04 -6.53
N THR A 168 39.06 -0.48 -5.27
CA THR A 168 37.82 -0.83 -4.53
C THR A 168 36.76 0.28 -4.46
N ARG A 169 37.06 1.47 -5.02
CA ARG A 169 36.22 2.66 -5.01
C ARG A 169 35.70 3.07 -6.39
N ARG A 170 36.16 2.43 -7.48
CA ARG A 170 35.64 2.69 -8.84
C ARG A 170 34.70 1.58 -9.28
N LEU A 171 33.44 1.96 -9.47
CA LEU A 171 32.38 1.10 -9.97
C LEU A 171 32.46 1.03 -11.50
N HIS A 172 32.40 -0.17 -12.05
CA HIS A 172 32.41 -0.42 -13.50
C HIS A 172 31.24 -1.35 -13.86
N GLY A 173 30.83 -1.30 -15.13
CA GLY A 173 29.76 -2.14 -15.66
C GLY A 173 28.36 -1.62 -15.37
N ASN A 174 27.37 -2.48 -15.50
CA ASN A 174 25.97 -2.12 -15.32
C ASN A 174 25.52 -2.31 -13.87
N LEU A 175 24.64 -1.43 -13.42
CA LEU A 175 23.93 -1.57 -12.16
C LEU A 175 22.75 -2.52 -12.38
N LEU A 176 22.82 -3.72 -11.81
CA LEU A 176 21.76 -4.71 -11.88
C LEU A 176 20.87 -4.61 -10.64
N ILE A 177 19.56 -4.63 -10.85
CA ILE A 177 18.56 -4.62 -9.78
C ILE A 177 17.73 -5.89 -9.90
N TRP A 178 17.87 -6.76 -8.91
CA TRP A 178 17.11 -8.00 -8.77
C TRP A 178 15.99 -7.80 -7.75
N THR A 179 14.82 -8.34 -8.01
CA THR A 179 13.65 -8.27 -7.14
C THR A 179 13.32 -9.66 -6.63
N LEU A 180 13.11 -9.77 -5.32
CA LEU A 180 12.61 -11.01 -4.71
C LEU A 180 11.10 -11.06 -4.91
N ASP A 181 10.66 -11.89 -5.86
CA ASP A 181 9.23 -12.01 -6.22
C ASP A 181 8.48 -12.99 -5.34
N ASP A 182 9.13 -14.09 -4.98
CA ASP A 182 8.57 -15.09 -4.07
C ASP A 182 9.55 -15.33 -2.92
N LYS A 183 9.14 -14.97 -1.70
CA LYS A 183 9.92 -15.19 -0.49
C LYS A 183 10.02 -16.68 -0.12
N MET A 184 8.99 -17.48 -0.43
CA MET A 184 8.93 -18.89 -0.05
C MET A 184 9.72 -19.75 -1.01
N GLY A 185 9.51 -19.56 -2.31
CA GLY A 185 10.28 -20.21 -3.37
C GLY A 185 11.63 -19.57 -3.68
N GLN A 186 12.00 -18.48 -2.97
CA GLN A 186 13.22 -17.70 -3.15
C GLN A 186 13.49 -17.33 -4.62
N ARG A 187 12.42 -16.96 -5.34
CA ARG A 187 12.50 -16.65 -6.77
C ARG A 187 12.88 -15.19 -6.96
N TRP A 188 13.90 -14.99 -7.78
CA TRP A 188 14.41 -13.68 -8.16
C TRP A 188 14.11 -13.39 -9.63
N SER A 189 13.74 -12.15 -9.93
CA SER A 189 13.70 -11.61 -11.29
C SER A 189 14.65 -10.43 -11.40
N GLN A 190 15.33 -10.31 -12.54
CA GLN A 190 16.07 -9.10 -12.85
C GLN A 190 15.07 -8.04 -13.31
N LYS A 191 14.94 -6.95 -12.54
CA LYS A 191 14.00 -5.87 -12.83
C LYS A 191 14.63 -4.76 -13.67
N TYR A 192 15.91 -4.45 -13.43
CA TYR A 192 16.62 -3.43 -14.20
C TYR A 192 18.06 -3.83 -14.47
N ASN A 193 18.54 -3.47 -15.67
CA ASN A 193 19.94 -3.50 -16.06
C ASN A 193 20.30 -2.09 -16.54
N ILE A 194 20.90 -1.30 -15.63
CA ILE A 194 21.14 0.12 -15.87
C ILE A 194 22.60 0.32 -16.29
N GLN A 195 22.81 0.85 -17.50
CA GLN A 195 24.15 1.22 -17.96
C GLN A 195 24.68 2.37 -17.11
N TYR A 196 25.66 2.08 -16.24
CA TYR A 196 26.27 3.07 -15.37
C TYR A 196 27.49 3.68 -16.07
N SER A 197 27.39 4.96 -16.45
CA SER A 197 28.53 5.69 -17.01
C SER A 197 29.43 6.22 -15.87
N PRO A 198 30.76 6.02 -15.93
CA PRO A 198 31.65 6.33 -14.82
C PRO A 198 31.90 7.84 -14.71
N SER A 199 31.19 8.53 -13.80
CA SER A 199 31.75 9.43 -12.78
C SER A 199 30.66 10.18 -11.98
N PRO A 200 30.86 10.49 -10.67
CA PRO A 200 31.96 10.10 -9.79
C PRO A 200 31.54 9.15 -8.64
N ASP A 201 32.20 7.98 -8.61
CA ASP A 201 33.07 7.47 -7.53
C ASP A 201 32.59 7.44 -6.07
N TYR A 202 31.29 7.31 -5.76
CA TYR A 202 30.81 6.72 -4.50
C TYR A 202 29.27 6.72 -4.45
N ILE A 203 28.66 5.54 -4.35
CA ILE A 203 27.25 5.40 -3.97
C ILE A 203 27.21 5.19 -2.44
N LEU A 204 27.33 6.27 -1.68
CA LEU A 204 26.91 6.25 -0.26
C LEU A 204 25.45 6.64 -0.23
N GLY A 205 24.63 5.80 0.42
CA GLY A 205 23.17 5.96 0.48
C GLY A 205 22.72 7.34 1.00
N PRO A 206 21.43 7.70 0.86
CA PRO A 206 20.29 6.80 0.64
C PRO A 206 19.85 6.75 -0.83
N ASN A 207 19.68 5.53 -1.36
CA ASN A 207 19.08 5.32 -2.67
C ASN A 207 17.61 4.98 -2.48
N LEU A 208 16.76 6.01 -2.41
CA LEU A 208 15.32 5.80 -2.44
C LEU A 208 14.91 5.64 -3.90
N VAL A 209 14.35 4.48 -4.25
CA VAL A 209 13.65 4.33 -5.53
C VAL A 209 12.18 4.57 -5.25
N HIS A 210 11.59 5.55 -5.92
CA HIS A 210 10.17 5.82 -5.84
C HIS A 210 9.61 5.96 -7.24
N ARG A 211 8.77 4.99 -7.65
CA ARG A 211 8.22 4.92 -9.01
C ARG A 211 9.35 4.80 -10.05
N ASP A 212 9.32 5.66 -11.05
CA ASP A 212 10.27 5.82 -12.15
C ASP A 212 11.53 6.62 -11.76
N LYS A 213 11.69 6.98 -10.48
CA LYS A 213 12.78 7.88 -10.03
C LYS A 213 13.69 7.20 -9.04
N ILE A 214 14.99 7.25 -9.34
CA ILE A 214 16.05 6.86 -8.41
C ILE A 214 16.66 8.13 -7.82
N MET A 215 16.63 8.25 -6.50
CA MET A 215 17.34 9.31 -5.79
C MET A 215 18.74 8.82 -5.44
N LEU A 216 19.79 9.56 -5.80
CA LEU A 216 21.18 9.25 -5.47
C LEU A 216 21.86 10.47 -4.85
N GLN A 217 22.58 10.27 -3.74
CA GLN A 217 23.45 11.30 -3.19
C GLN A 217 24.85 11.18 -3.81
N HIS A 218 25.39 12.31 -4.27
CA HIS A 218 26.74 12.42 -4.84
C HIS A 218 27.76 12.90 -3.81
N ARG A 219 29.06 12.73 -4.12
CA ARG A 219 30.17 13.26 -3.30
C ARG A 219 30.14 14.76 -3.10
N ASP A 220 29.54 15.50 -4.03
CA ASP A 220 29.35 16.95 -3.92
C ASP A 220 28.31 17.35 -2.87
N CYS A 221 27.86 16.39 -2.06
CA CYS A 221 26.85 16.52 -1.01
C CYS A 221 25.47 16.88 -1.56
N LYS A 222 25.21 16.73 -2.85
CA LYS A 222 23.90 17.00 -3.44
C LYS A 222 23.13 15.71 -3.68
N LEU A 223 21.82 15.81 -3.56
CA LEU A 223 20.88 14.73 -3.88
C LEU A 223 20.27 15.00 -5.24
N TYR A 224 20.34 13.99 -6.10
CA TYR A 224 19.85 14.05 -7.46
C TYR A 224 18.73 13.01 -7.63
N SER A 225 17.68 13.36 -8.36
CA SER A 225 16.75 12.36 -8.89
C SER A 225 17.04 12.12 -10.35
N TYR A 226 17.12 10.84 -10.70
CA TYR A 226 17.25 10.35 -12.07
C TYR A 226 15.93 9.73 -12.47
N GLU A 227 15.47 10.05 -13.68
CA GLU A 227 14.35 9.36 -14.30
C GLU A 227 14.87 8.10 -15.01
N LEU A 228 14.13 7.01 -14.88
CA LEU A 228 14.36 5.75 -15.59
C LEU A 228 13.61 5.81 -16.92
N LEU A 229 14.35 5.77 -18.04
CA LEU A 229 13.78 5.61 -19.39
C LEU A 229 14.10 4.23 -19.93
N GLY A 230 13.07 3.42 -20.17
CA GLY A 230 13.19 2.13 -20.85
C GLY A 230 12.20 1.09 -20.33
N ASP A 231 11.85 0.13 -21.19
CA ASP A 231 11.18 -1.12 -20.80
C ASP A 231 12.13 -2.00 -19.96
N ASP A 232 11.56 -2.90 -19.16
CA ASP A 232 12.12 -3.66 -18.01
C ASP A 232 13.43 -4.48 -18.23
N SER A 233 14.13 -4.34 -19.36
CA SER A 233 15.33 -5.13 -19.71
C SER A 233 16.62 -4.33 -19.86
N GLU A 234 16.61 -3.13 -20.44
CA GLU A 234 17.77 -2.25 -20.59
C GLU A 234 17.38 -0.79 -20.39
N THR A 235 17.81 -0.19 -19.28
CA THR A 235 17.38 1.15 -18.88
C THR A 235 18.58 2.09 -18.83
N LYS A 236 18.43 3.31 -19.34
CA LYS A 236 19.45 4.37 -19.19
C LYS A 236 18.98 5.37 -18.15
N MET A 237 19.91 5.85 -17.32
CA MET A 237 19.63 6.98 -16.45
C MET A 237 19.51 8.24 -17.30
N CYS A 238 18.38 8.94 -17.23
CA CYS A 238 18.19 10.20 -17.94
C CYS A 238 17.77 11.32 -16.99
N LYS A 239 17.70 12.54 -17.54
CA LYS A 239 17.18 13.78 -16.94
C LYS A 239 17.42 13.89 -15.43
N VAL A 240 18.54 14.52 -15.10
CA VAL A 240 18.96 14.71 -13.71
C VAL A 240 18.32 15.97 -13.15
N THR A 241 17.63 15.85 -12.01
CA THR A 241 17.16 17.01 -11.24
C THR A 241 17.92 17.09 -9.92
N LYS A 242 18.57 18.23 -9.66
CA LYS A 242 19.14 18.52 -8.34
C LYS A 242 18.00 18.83 -7.37
N LEU A 243 17.89 18.04 -6.30
CA LEU A 243 16.84 18.19 -5.30
C LEU A 243 17.30 19.03 -4.11
N LEU A 244 18.42 18.64 -3.50
CA LEU A 244 18.90 19.22 -2.24
C LEU A 244 20.42 19.33 -2.22
N ASP A 245 20.95 20.27 -1.43
CA ASP A 245 22.37 20.52 -1.22
C ASP A 245 22.67 20.45 0.28
N PHE A 246 23.46 19.45 0.71
CA PHE A 246 23.68 19.13 2.12
C PHE A 246 24.92 19.82 2.72
N ARG A 247 25.59 20.71 1.98
CA ARG A 247 26.75 21.44 2.51
C ARG A 247 26.39 22.24 3.78
N PRO A 248 27.26 22.26 4.81
CA PRO A 248 28.65 21.76 4.82
C PRO A 248 28.80 20.27 5.21
N HIS A 249 27.71 19.52 5.37
CA HIS A 249 27.77 18.13 5.84
C HIS A 249 28.19 17.19 4.72
N LYS A 250 29.28 16.43 4.94
CA LYS A 250 29.75 15.39 4.01
C LYS A 250 28.70 14.27 3.85
N PRO A 251 28.69 13.51 2.73
CA PRO A 251 27.74 12.39 2.53
C PRO A 251 27.83 11.35 3.64
N GLU A 252 29.02 11.16 4.18
CA GLU A 252 29.33 10.26 5.31
C GLU A 252 28.68 10.70 6.63
N ASN A 253 28.33 11.99 6.74
CA ASN A 253 27.67 12.57 7.91
C ASN A 253 26.14 12.59 7.76
N MET A 254 25.62 12.20 6.60
CA MET A 254 24.20 12.19 6.34
C MET A 254 23.53 11.08 7.15
N LYS A 255 22.73 11.49 8.13
CA LYS A 255 21.95 10.62 9.00
C LYS A 255 20.93 9.87 8.15
N SER A 256 20.92 8.54 8.22
CA SER A 256 19.96 7.68 7.51
C SER A 256 18.53 8.23 7.62
N TYR A 257 17.89 8.46 6.48
CA TYR A 257 16.47 8.80 6.43
C TYR A 257 15.68 7.54 6.16
N ILE A 258 15.05 7.00 7.22
CA ILE A 258 14.13 5.88 7.09
C ILE A 258 12.73 6.47 7.01
N CYS A 259 12.15 6.44 5.80
CA CYS A 259 10.80 6.93 5.56
C CYS A 259 9.82 5.77 5.67
N VAL A 260 9.09 5.70 6.79
CA VAL A 260 8.03 4.72 6.97
C VAL A 260 6.70 5.37 6.64
N LYS A 261 6.07 4.94 5.53
CA LYS A 261 4.70 5.35 5.20
C LYS A 261 3.72 4.57 6.05
N SER A 262 3.46 5.07 7.26
CA SER A 262 2.40 4.55 8.12
C SER A 262 1.58 5.70 8.69
N LEU A 263 0.30 5.44 8.94
CA LEU A 263 -0.69 6.44 9.27
C LEU A 263 -0.96 6.54 10.79
N VAL A 264 -0.30 5.73 11.61
CA VAL A 264 -0.54 5.74 13.07
C VAL A 264 0.09 6.98 13.70
N SER A 265 -0.66 7.68 14.56
CA SER A 265 -0.16 8.89 15.22
C SER A 265 0.95 8.54 16.21
N LEU A 266 1.98 9.37 16.29
CA LEU A 266 3.01 9.18 17.33
C LEU A 266 2.46 9.46 18.74
N ASP A 267 1.32 10.17 18.84
CA ASP A 267 0.66 10.43 20.12
C ASP A 267 0.17 9.17 20.84
N GLU A 268 -0.15 8.10 20.10
CA GLU A 268 -0.59 6.83 20.68
C GLU A 268 0.53 6.17 21.51
N TYR A 269 1.79 6.54 21.25
CA TYR A 269 2.97 5.94 21.86
C TYR A 269 3.59 6.79 22.97
N LYS A 270 2.86 7.78 23.51
CA LYS A 270 3.29 8.72 24.57
C LYS A 270 3.74 8.10 25.90
N LYS A 271 3.77 6.76 26.04
CA LYS A 271 4.17 6.07 27.27
C LYS A 271 5.71 6.03 27.44
N ALA A 272 6.16 5.58 28.61
CA ALA A 272 7.51 5.79 29.16
C ALA A 272 8.66 5.40 28.22
N GLY A 273 9.74 6.19 28.21
CA GLY A 273 10.91 6.05 27.33
C GLY A 273 11.16 7.25 26.40
N ILE A 274 10.20 8.18 26.31
CA ILE A 274 10.30 9.40 25.50
C ILE A 274 10.92 10.55 26.32
N VAL A 275 12.12 10.97 25.92
CA VAL A 275 12.96 11.93 26.66
C VAL A 275 12.46 13.38 26.55
N ARG A 276 11.97 13.81 25.38
CA ARG A 276 11.47 15.18 25.13
C ARG A 276 10.46 15.23 23.98
N ILE A 277 9.43 16.06 24.15
CA ILE A 277 8.56 16.53 23.06
C ILE A 277 8.91 18.01 22.82
N PRO A 278 9.50 18.40 21.69
CA PRO A 278 9.62 19.81 21.34
C PRO A 278 8.21 20.42 21.24
N ARG A 279 7.99 21.63 21.78
CA ARG A 279 6.74 22.38 21.58
C ARG A 279 6.35 22.31 20.09
N GLN A 280 5.09 21.96 19.81
CA GLN A 280 4.55 22.04 18.45
C GLN A 280 4.95 23.40 17.87
N ARG A 281 5.74 23.41 16.81
CA ARG A 281 5.92 24.65 16.04
C ARG A 281 4.59 24.91 15.36
N GLU A 282 3.78 25.78 15.94
CA GLU A 282 2.67 26.43 15.25
C GLU A 282 3.24 27.11 14.01
N GLY A 283 3.10 26.47 12.86
CA GLY A 283 3.66 27.03 11.64
C GLY A 283 3.24 26.22 10.43
N TRP A 284 2.36 26.80 9.62
CA TRP A 284 1.95 26.51 8.22
C TRP A 284 1.61 25.06 7.81
N LYS A 285 2.14 24.02 8.46
CA LYS A 285 2.02 22.60 8.11
C LYS A 285 0.85 21.89 8.83
N LEU A 286 0.42 22.37 10.00
CA LEU A 286 -0.73 21.82 10.74
C LEU A 286 -2.05 21.97 9.94
N LYS A 287 -2.29 23.14 9.34
CA LYS A 287 -3.47 23.42 8.50
C LYS A 287 -3.61 22.47 7.30
N ARG A 288 -2.48 22.02 6.72
CA ARG A 288 -2.51 21.04 5.61
C ARG A 288 -2.81 19.63 6.09
N TRP A 289 -2.37 19.28 7.30
CA TRP A 289 -2.71 18.00 7.93
C TRP A 289 -4.19 17.96 8.34
N GLU A 290 -4.69 18.98 9.01
CA GLU A 290 -6.11 19.08 9.39
C GLU A 290 -7.01 19.00 8.15
N ALA A 291 -6.66 19.73 7.09
CA ALA A 291 -7.35 19.62 5.80
C ALA A 291 -7.25 18.22 5.17
N TRP A 292 -6.13 17.50 5.38
CA TRP A 292 -5.93 16.15 4.88
C TRP A 292 -6.70 15.10 5.70
N GLU A 293 -6.69 15.20 7.02
CA GLU A 293 -7.44 14.33 7.93
C GLU A 293 -8.96 14.54 7.75
N HIS A 294 -9.38 15.79 7.57
CA HIS A 294 -10.76 16.12 7.21
C HIS A 294 -11.14 15.51 5.85
N LYS A 295 -10.26 15.54 4.84
CA LYS A 295 -10.51 14.86 3.57
C LYS A 295 -10.63 13.34 3.73
N LEU A 296 -9.85 12.75 4.63
CA LEU A 296 -9.91 11.32 4.92
C LEU A 296 -11.22 10.94 5.62
N ARG A 297 -11.64 11.72 6.63
CA ARG A 297 -12.92 11.52 7.32
C ARG A 297 -14.10 11.68 6.37
N ASN A 298 -14.12 12.74 5.56
CA ASN A 298 -15.15 12.91 4.54
C ASN A 298 -15.22 11.71 3.59
N LYS A 299 -14.07 11.07 3.28
CA LYS A 299 -14.03 9.88 2.44
C LYS A 299 -14.67 8.67 3.12
N GLU A 300 -14.36 8.45 4.39
CA GLU A 300 -14.99 7.38 5.17
C GLU A 300 -16.50 7.59 5.27
N GLU A 301 -16.93 8.83 5.48
CA GLU A 301 -18.34 9.21 5.48
C GLU A 301 -19.01 8.96 4.13
N MET A 302 -18.38 9.36 3.01
CA MET A 302 -18.93 9.08 1.67
C MET A 302 -19.07 7.58 1.37
N TRP A 303 -18.11 6.76 1.80
CA TRP A 303 -18.22 5.31 1.70
C TRP A 303 -19.35 4.75 2.57
N ASN A 304 -19.51 5.24 3.80
CA ASN A 304 -20.64 4.79 4.62
C ASN A 304 -21.98 5.19 3.99
N ASN A 305 -22.07 6.42 3.46
CA ASN A 305 -23.25 6.91 2.77
C ASN A 305 -23.57 6.06 1.53
N ILE A 306 -22.58 5.64 0.73
CA ILE A 306 -22.86 4.80 -0.44
C ILE A 306 -23.38 3.43 -0.02
N TYR A 307 -22.83 2.82 1.04
CA TYR A 307 -23.34 1.54 1.56
C TYR A 307 -24.75 1.66 2.11
N GLU A 308 -25.06 2.74 2.84
CA GLU A 308 -26.41 2.99 3.33
C GLU A 308 -27.41 3.22 2.19
N LEU A 309 -27.02 3.96 1.14
CA LEU A 309 -27.83 4.18 -0.05
C LEU A 309 -28.07 2.87 -0.82
N GLU A 310 -27.04 2.06 -1.05
CA GLU A 310 -27.14 0.76 -1.70
C GLU A 310 -28.07 -0.17 -0.92
N HIS A 311 -27.91 -0.23 0.41
CA HIS A 311 -28.74 -1.05 1.28
C HIS A 311 -30.21 -0.59 1.28
N GLY A 312 -30.45 0.70 1.52
CA GLY A 312 -31.80 1.26 1.51
C GLY A 312 -32.49 1.12 0.14
N ARG A 313 -31.74 1.26 -0.96
CA ARG A 313 -32.28 1.06 -2.31
C ARG A 313 -32.65 -0.40 -2.55
N MET A 314 -31.85 -1.35 -2.05
CA MET A 314 -32.16 -2.78 -2.14
C MET A 314 -33.45 -3.10 -1.38
N GLU A 315 -33.58 -2.66 -0.12
CA GLU A 315 -34.78 -2.88 0.71
C GLU A 315 -36.03 -2.26 0.08
N PHE A 316 -35.93 -1.02 -0.42
CA PHE A 316 -37.01 -0.36 -1.12
C PHE A 316 -37.47 -1.14 -2.35
N SER A 317 -36.51 -1.59 -3.17
CA SER A 317 -36.80 -2.30 -4.42
C SER A 317 -37.41 -3.67 -4.16
N GLN A 318 -36.98 -4.38 -3.10
CA GLN A 318 -37.58 -5.63 -2.66
C GLN A 318 -39.02 -5.43 -2.19
N THR A 319 -39.25 -4.42 -1.35
CA THR A 319 -40.59 -4.07 -0.85
C THR A 319 -41.52 -3.70 -2.00
N MET A 320 -41.03 -2.92 -2.95
CA MET A 320 -41.80 -2.53 -4.13
C MET A 320 -42.09 -3.74 -5.04
N ALA A 321 -41.11 -4.61 -5.26
CA ALA A 321 -41.30 -5.83 -6.06
C ALA A 321 -42.38 -6.74 -5.46
N LEU A 322 -42.41 -6.88 -4.13
CA LEU A 322 -43.47 -7.62 -3.44
C LEU A 322 -44.85 -6.99 -3.68
N ARG A 323 -44.97 -5.66 -3.55
CA ARG A 323 -46.23 -4.94 -3.80
C ARG A 323 -46.70 -5.08 -5.25
N LEU A 324 -45.80 -4.95 -6.21
CA LEU A 324 -46.11 -5.10 -7.64
C LEU A 324 -46.51 -6.55 -7.97
N LYS A 325 -45.88 -7.55 -7.35
CA LYS A 325 -46.27 -8.97 -7.49
C LYS A 325 -47.70 -9.23 -7.02
N LEU A 326 -48.18 -8.54 -5.98
CA LEU A 326 -49.57 -8.65 -5.53
C LEU A 326 -50.59 -8.11 -6.56
N LEU A 327 -50.15 -7.25 -7.49
CA LEU A 327 -50.98 -6.68 -8.55
C LEU A 327 -50.97 -7.51 -9.85
N LEU A 328 -50.02 -8.44 -10.02
CA LEU A 328 -49.92 -9.30 -11.20
C LEU A 328 -51.23 -10.05 -11.56
N PRO A 329 -52.01 -10.58 -10.60
CA PRO A 329 -53.27 -11.26 -10.91
C PRO A 329 -54.31 -10.37 -11.60
N ARG A 330 -54.17 -9.04 -11.54
CA ARG A 330 -55.08 -8.10 -12.21
C ARG A 330 -54.84 -8.00 -13.72
N ILE A 331 -53.68 -8.45 -14.22
CA ILE A 331 -53.36 -8.47 -15.65
C ILE A 331 -54.02 -9.71 -16.28
N PRO A 332 -55.00 -9.58 -17.19
CA PRO A 332 -55.73 -10.72 -17.74
C PRO A 332 -54.89 -11.57 -18.70
N ASP A 333 -54.08 -10.91 -19.54
CA ASP A 333 -53.24 -11.55 -20.55
C ASP A 333 -52.02 -12.23 -19.93
N GLU A 334 -51.87 -13.54 -20.17
CA GLU A 334 -50.82 -14.37 -19.56
C GLU A 334 -49.42 -13.98 -20.08
N VAL A 335 -49.30 -13.63 -21.36
CA VAL A 335 -48.02 -13.23 -21.96
C VAL A 335 -47.52 -11.93 -21.33
N THR A 336 -48.39 -10.92 -21.24
CA THR A 336 -48.11 -9.63 -20.61
C THR A 336 -47.82 -9.81 -19.12
N ARG A 337 -48.58 -10.65 -18.42
CA ARG A 337 -48.35 -10.96 -17.00
C ARG A 337 -46.96 -11.55 -16.75
N GLN A 338 -46.53 -12.51 -17.56
CA GLN A 338 -45.19 -13.09 -17.43
C GLN A 338 -44.08 -12.09 -17.76
N GLN A 339 -44.26 -11.27 -18.79
CA GLN A 339 -43.32 -10.19 -19.13
C GLN A 339 -43.20 -9.15 -18.00
N THR A 340 -44.33 -8.74 -17.40
CA THR A 340 -44.33 -7.83 -16.24
C THR A 340 -43.66 -8.48 -15.03
N SER A 341 -43.89 -9.77 -14.77
CA SER A 341 -43.23 -10.51 -13.68
C SER A 341 -41.70 -10.55 -13.84
N LEU A 342 -41.22 -10.77 -15.06
CA LEU A 342 -39.79 -10.72 -15.37
C LEU A 342 -39.22 -9.31 -15.12
N LYS A 343 -39.91 -8.26 -15.57
CA LYS A 343 -39.52 -6.87 -15.33
C LYS A 343 -39.52 -6.50 -13.85
N ILE A 344 -40.49 -6.98 -13.06
CA ILE A 344 -40.49 -6.80 -11.60
C ILE A 344 -39.25 -7.44 -10.97
N SER A 345 -38.79 -8.58 -11.48
CA SER A 345 -37.58 -9.22 -10.97
C SER A 345 -36.31 -8.42 -11.31
N GLN A 346 -36.33 -7.63 -12.38
CA GLN A 346 -35.22 -6.75 -12.81
C GLN A 346 -35.10 -5.48 -11.97
N ILE A 347 -36.12 -5.10 -11.17
CA ILE A 347 -36.03 -3.89 -10.33
C ILE A 347 -35.19 -4.09 -9.07
N ILE A 348 -34.89 -5.34 -8.69
CA ILE A 348 -34.07 -5.65 -7.51
C ILE A 348 -32.59 -5.53 -7.90
N PRO A 349 -31.86 -4.51 -7.41
CA PRO A 349 -30.47 -4.32 -7.77
C PRO A 349 -29.56 -5.36 -7.13
N TYR A 350 -28.46 -5.68 -7.81
CA TYR A 350 -27.35 -6.44 -7.26
C TYR A 350 -26.15 -5.51 -7.01
N PHE A 351 -25.76 -5.39 -5.74
CA PHE A 351 -24.54 -4.70 -5.33
C PHE A 351 -23.53 -5.75 -4.83
N PRO A 352 -22.38 -5.93 -5.49
CA PRO A 352 -21.38 -6.89 -5.03
C PRO A 352 -20.78 -6.46 -3.68
N ASP A 353 -20.79 -7.39 -2.72
CA ASP A 353 -20.07 -7.25 -1.46
C ASP A 353 -18.57 -7.24 -1.76
N GLN A 354 -17.97 -6.06 -1.69
CA GLN A 354 -16.54 -5.92 -1.78
C GLN A 354 -16.04 -5.56 -0.40
N ALA A 355 -15.41 -6.54 0.26
CA ALA A 355 -14.74 -6.33 1.54
C ALA A 355 -13.66 -5.26 1.36
N ARG A 356 -14.01 -4.00 1.66
CA ARG A 356 -13.06 -2.89 1.69
C ARG A 356 -12.07 -3.20 2.79
N SER A 357 -10.82 -3.46 2.42
CA SER A 357 -9.76 -3.67 3.39
C SER A 357 -9.61 -2.39 4.20
N LEU A 358 -9.96 -2.43 5.50
CA LEU A 358 -9.77 -1.35 6.46
C LEU A 358 -8.27 -1.02 6.70
N ARG A 359 -7.36 -1.59 5.90
CA ARG A 359 -5.95 -1.20 5.89
C ARG A 359 -5.83 0.20 5.30
N ARG A 360 -5.27 1.08 6.12
CA ARG A 360 -4.87 2.45 5.77
C ARG A 360 -4.00 2.49 4.49
N LEU A 361 -4.64 2.88 3.39
CA LEU A 361 -4.11 2.91 2.01
C LEU A 361 -2.96 3.93 1.87
N ASN A 362 -1.94 3.61 1.06
CA ASN A 362 -0.88 4.57 0.71
C ASN A 362 -1.39 5.65 -0.27
N CYS A 363 -0.66 6.73 -0.55
CA CYS A 363 -1.18 7.82 -1.43
C CYS A 363 -1.63 7.37 -2.84
N VAL A 364 -1.02 6.33 -3.40
CA VAL A 364 -1.43 5.74 -4.68
C VAL A 364 -2.69 4.90 -4.51
N ASP A 365 -2.71 4.05 -3.48
CA ASP A 365 -3.87 3.24 -3.13
C ASP A 365 -5.07 4.13 -2.76
N GLN A 366 -4.85 5.29 -2.13
CA GLN A 366 -5.86 6.28 -1.78
C GLN A 366 -6.46 6.94 -3.02
N LYS A 367 -5.63 7.24 -4.02
CA LYS A 367 -6.12 7.77 -5.30
C LYS A 367 -6.98 6.73 -6.00
N ARG A 368 -6.52 5.47 -6.05
CA ARG A 368 -7.32 4.35 -6.59
C ARG A 368 -8.63 4.18 -5.84
N ASP A 369 -8.63 4.22 -4.51
CA ASP A 369 -9.85 4.13 -3.68
C ASP A 369 -10.74 5.39 -3.80
N PHE A 370 -10.26 6.49 -4.39
CA PHE A 370 -11.10 7.63 -4.79
C PHE A 370 -11.73 7.36 -6.16
N ASP A 371 -10.91 6.95 -7.13
CA ASP A 371 -11.38 6.59 -8.47
C ASP A 371 -12.41 5.44 -8.40
N ASP A 372 -12.22 4.46 -7.51
CA ASP A 372 -13.15 3.35 -7.25
C ASP A 372 -14.45 3.83 -6.60
N LEU A 373 -14.39 4.81 -5.69
CA LEU A 373 -15.57 5.39 -5.06
C LEU A 373 -16.41 6.16 -6.09
N ASP A 374 -15.77 6.98 -6.92
CA ASP A 374 -16.43 7.74 -7.98
C ASP A 374 -17.08 6.77 -9.00
N ALA A 375 -16.34 5.75 -9.46
CA ALA A 375 -16.89 4.74 -10.35
C ALA A 375 -18.07 3.96 -9.73
N ARG A 376 -18.04 3.70 -8.42
CA ARG A 376 -19.15 3.05 -7.71
C ARG A 376 -20.37 3.97 -7.61
N MET A 377 -20.17 5.27 -7.38
CA MET A 377 -21.23 6.28 -7.36
C MET A 377 -21.91 6.39 -8.73
N ASP A 378 -21.13 6.44 -9.80
CA ASP A 378 -21.65 6.46 -11.17
C ASP A 378 -22.48 5.19 -11.46
N LYS A 379 -21.95 4.02 -11.09
CA LYS A 379 -22.68 2.76 -11.24
C LYS A 379 -23.97 2.72 -10.42
N TYR A 380 -23.97 3.23 -9.20
CA TYR A 380 -25.19 3.34 -8.38
C TYR A 380 -26.24 4.21 -9.06
N LYS A 381 -25.82 5.34 -9.64
CA LYS A 381 -26.71 6.25 -10.38
C LYS A 381 -27.33 5.57 -11.60
N ASP A 382 -26.51 4.90 -12.41
CA ASP A 382 -26.98 4.16 -13.60
C ASP A 382 -28.01 3.08 -13.22
N ILE A 383 -27.76 2.33 -12.13
CA ILE A 383 -28.71 1.35 -11.59
C ILE A 383 -30.02 2.01 -11.18
N CYS A 384 -29.96 3.17 -10.50
CA CYS A 384 -31.17 3.89 -10.10
C CYS A 384 -31.99 4.37 -11.29
N GLU A 385 -31.34 4.88 -12.34
CA GLU A 385 -32.00 5.32 -13.58
C GLU A 385 -32.67 4.14 -14.30
N ALA A 386 -31.97 3.00 -14.46
CA ALA A 386 -32.51 1.79 -15.07
C ALA A 386 -33.72 1.23 -14.31
N ILE A 387 -33.67 1.23 -12.97
CA ILE A 387 -34.81 0.82 -12.14
C ILE A 387 -36.01 1.76 -12.36
N SER A 388 -35.77 3.06 -12.43
CA SER A 388 -36.84 4.05 -12.58
C SER A 388 -37.55 3.89 -13.93
N GLN A 389 -36.78 3.72 -15.01
CA GLN A 389 -37.33 3.41 -16.34
C GLN A 389 -38.13 2.11 -16.35
N THR A 390 -37.63 1.08 -15.68
CA THR A 390 -38.33 -0.21 -15.58
C THR A 390 -39.64 -0.07 -14.81
N MET A 391 -39.65 0.72 -13.73
CA MET A 391 -40.86 1.03 -12.96
C MET A 391 -41.89 1.78 -13.80
N ASP A 392 -41.49 2.78 -14.59
CA ASP A 392 -42.40 3.53 -15.46
C ASP A 392 -43.08 2.61 -16.49
N ILE A 393 -42.34 1.64 -17.03
CA ILE A 393 -42.89 0.63 -17.95
C ILE A 393 -43.88 -0.28 -17.23
N ILE A 394 -43.59 -0.71 -16.00
CA ILE A 394 -44.51 -1.53 -15.21
C ILE A 394 -45.79 -0.75 -14.88
N PHE A 395 -45.69 0.51 -14.44
CA PHE A 395 -46.84 1.34 -14.08
C PHE A 395 -47.73 1.64 -15.29
N SER A 396 -47.14 1.99 -16.44
CA SER A 396 -47.90 2.22 -17.68
C SER A 396 -48.64 0.95 -18.14
N THR A 397 -48.02 -0.23 -18.01
CA THR A 397 -48.67 -1.52 -18.33
C THR A 397 -49.83 -1.83 -17.37
N LEU A 398 -49.65 -1.59 -16.07
CA LEU A 398 -50.71 -1.79 -15.09
C LEU A 398 -51.87 -0.81 -15.31
N GLN A 399 -51.57 0.45 -15.61
CA GLN A 399 -52.57 1.48 -15.85
C GLN A 399 -53.38 1.21 -17.11
N SER A 400 -52.75 0.79 -18.21
CA SER A 400 -53.46 0.44 -19.45
C SER A 400 -54.38 -0.76 -19.25
N CYS A 401 -53.95 -1.78 -18.51
CA CYS A 401 -54.78 -2.94 -18.17
C CYS A 401 -56.00 -2.58 -17.32
N ILE A 402 -55.86 -1.66 -16.36
CA ILE A 402 -56.98 -1.16 -15.54
C ILE A 402 -57.99 -0.37 -16.40
N GLN A 403 -57.51 0.45 -17.35
CA GLN A 403 -58.39 1.19 -18.26
C GLN A 403 -59.18 0.26 -19.20
N VAL A 404 -58.56 -0.82 -19.70
CA VAL A 404 -59.22 -1.84 -20.53
C VAL A 404 -60.30 -2.60 -19.75
N GLN A 405 -60.06 -2.92 -18.46
CA GLN A 405 -61.07 -3.54 -17.58
C GLN A 405 -62.28 -2.62 -17.30
N MET A 406 -62.05 -1.32 -17.10
CA MET A 406 -63.12 -0.34 -16.89
C MET A 406 -63.95 -0.11 -18.16
N GLY A 407 -63.30 -0.07 -19.33
CA GLY A 407 -63.99 0.08 -20.62
C GLY A 407 -64.86 -1.12 -21.00
N THR A 408 -64.42 -2.34 -20.67
CA THR A 408 -65.19 -3.59 -20.90
C THR A 408 -66.32 -3.79 -19.87
N SER A 409 -66.19 -3.24 -18.66
CA SER A 409 -67.28 -3.27 -17.66
C SER A 409 -68.43 -2.30 -18.00
N CYS A 410 -68.16 -1.18 -18.70
CA CYS A 410 -69.21 -0.25 -19.14
C CYS A 410 -69.98 -0.74 -20.37
N SER A 411 -69.40 -1.61 -21.22
CA SER A 411 -70.09 -2.13 -22.41
C SER A 411 -71.12 -3.22 -22.11
N ASN A 412 -71.04 -3.90 -20.95
CA ASN A 412 -71.96 -4.99 -20.58
C ASN A 412 -73.21 -4.54 -19.81
N ALA A 413 -73.38 -3.24 -19.54
CA ALA A 413 -74.57 -2.70 -18.86
C ALA A 413 -75.71 -2.30 -19.83
N GLY A 414 -75.54 -2.49 -21.15
CA GLY A 414 -76.43 -1.95 -22.18
C GLY A 414 -77.34 -2.94 -22.92
N ILE A 415 -77.50 -4.19 -22.46
CA ILE A 415 -78.36 -5.18 -23.15
C ILE A 415 -79.33 -5.85 -22.16
N ILE A 416 -80.13 -5.08 -21.44
CA ILE A 416 -81.46 -5.52 -20.97
C ILE A 416 -82.36 -4.28 -20.90
N SER A 417 -83.07 -3.96 -21.98
CA SER A 417 -84.35 -3.25 -21.97
C SER A 417 -84.81 -2.95 -23.40
N GLN A 418 -86.08 -3.28 -23.66
CA GLN A 418 -86.92 -2.96 -24.84
C GLN A 418 -86.86 -3.92 -26.03
N ASN A 419 -87.81 -4.86 -26.03
CA ASN A 419 -88.73 -5.09 -27.16
C ASN A 419 -89.98 -5.85 -26.67
N HIS A 420 -90.93 -5.11 -26.10
CA HIS A 420 -92.38 -5.30 -26.25
C HIS A 420 -92.83 -3.99 -26.93
N GLY A 421 -93.47 -3.91 -28.09
CA GLY A 421 -94.16 -4.91 -28.89
C GLY A 421 -95.54 -4.35 -29.21
N ASP A 422 -95.62 -3.38 -30.12
CA ASP A 422 -96.89 -2.90 -30.69
C ASP A 422 -96.85 -3.10 -32.20
N ASN A 423 -97.69 -4.02 -32.66
CA ASN A 423 -98.10 -4.22 -34.05
C ASN A 423 -99.50 -3.62 -34.16
N GLU A 424 -99.65 -2.54 -34.91
CA GLU A 424 -100.95 -2.13 -35.45
C GLU A 424 -101.01 -2.59 -36.90
N ASP A 425 -101.94 -3.48 -37.21
CA ASP A 425 -102.52 -3.67 -38.53
C ASP A 425 -104.06 -3.61 -38.40
N MET A 426 -104.67 -2.88 -39.31
CA MET A 426 -106.09 -2.53 -39.40
C MET A 426 -107.05 -3.73 -39.53
N GLU A 427 -108.26 -3.63 -38.98
CA GLU A 427 -109.52 -3.73 -39.75
C GLU A 427 -110.78 -3.38 -38.91
N THR A 428 -111.64 -2.57 -39.54
CA THR A 428 -113.01 -2.08 -39.22
C THR A 428 -113.22 -1.00 -38.15
#